data_AF-A0A942C2Y3-F1
#
_entry.id   AF-A0A942C2Y3-F1
#
_cell.length_a   1.000
_cell.length_b   1.000
_cell.length_c   1.000
_cell.angle_alpha   90.00
_cell.angle_beta   90.00
_cell.angle_gamma   90.00
#
_symmetry.space_group_name_H-M   'P 1'
#
loop_
_entity.id
_entity.type
_entity.pdbx_description
1 polymer ?
#
loop_
_entity_poly.entity_id
_entity_poly.type
_entity_poly.pdbx_seq_one_letter_code
_entity_poly.pdbx_strand_id
1 'polypeptide(L)'
;MAIITANSTCAICEDVFDPDKPLFATWGVFPVPAGLERYCDAPMHWDCYAGWPYRSVFAAAYAQMWIEIEQESAFWSKVWLNDKVLVTVNPDEPIAEVDVRLLLIGSCIRVKLADWEKWLREQPHRSDHPLEAEALAAVLPSLQANLPTAEVILNRIDYAARHARWEKRMQESEQRRAQEKARLLVYNQRCAAVADQSLVCPYCAETELRFTDGQDTRKSFFQCLACGRTFGPDNLQ
;
A
#
# COMPACT_ATOMS: atom_id res chain seq x y z
N MET A 1 3.73 -4.40 1.29
CA MET A 1 3.87 -5.64 0.51
C MET A 1 5.21 -6.22 0.93
N ALA A 2 5.17 -7.34 1.63
CA ALA A 2 6.38 -8.07 1.98
C ALA A 2 7.24 -8.35 0.74
N ILE A 3 8.54 -8.09 0.86
CA ILE A 3 9.51 -8.54 -0.11
C ILE A 3 9.69 -10.04 0.11
N ILE A 4 9.15 -10.85 -0.78
CA ILE A 4 9.28 -12.31 -0.72
C ILE A 4 10.57 -12.71 -1.43
N THR A 5 11.42 -13.41 -0.70
CA THR A 5 12.69 -14.00 -1.17
C THR A 5 12.61 -15.52 -1.12
N ALA A 6 13.56 -16.21 -1.75
CA ALA A 6 13.62 -17.69 -1.73
C ALA A 6 13.72 -18.31 -0.32
N ASN A 7 14.11 -17.52 0.69
CA ASN A 7 14.22 -17.96 2.08
C ASN A 7 13.07 -17.41 2.95
N SER A 8 12.05 -16.80 2.35
CA SER A 8 10.91 -16.30 3.11
C SER A 8 10.06 -17.45 3.63
N THR A 9 9.55 -17.28 4.84
CA THR A 9 8.81 -18.32 5.56
C THR A 9 7.38 -17.88 5.85
N CYS A 10 6.47 -18.85 5.95
CA CYS A 10 5.11 -18.64 6.39
C CYS A 10 5.06 -18.06 7.81
N ALA A 11 4.34 -16.97 8.02
CA ALA A 11 4.23 -16.35 9.34
C ALA A 11 3.55 -17.23 10.42
N ILE A 12 2.84 -18.28 10.00
CA ILE A 12 2.10 -19.22 10.85
C ILE A 12 2.90 -20.49 11.14
N CYS A 13 3.33 -21.22 10.10
CA CYS A 13 4.01 -22.52 10.28
C CYS A 13 5.54 -22.43 10.21
N GLU A 14 6.10 -21.28 9.85
CA GLU A 14 7.55 -21.03 9.74
C GLU A 14 8.28 -21.82 8.63
N ASP A 15 7.55 -22.64 7.86
CA ASP A 15 8.10 -23.32 6.69
C ASP A 15 8.40 -22.35 5.52
N VAL A 16 9.42 -22.68 4.73
CA VAL A 16 9.81 -21.94 3.52
C VAL A 16 8.74 -22.04 2.45
N PHE A 17 8.48 -20.95 1.74
CA PHE A 17 7.51 -20.93 0.64
C PHE A 17 7.97 -21.73 -0.58
N ASP A 18 7.02 -22.44 -1.17
CA ASP A 18 7.11 -22.97 -2.52
C ASP A 18 6.76 -21.85 -3.52
N PRO A 19 7.68 -21.45 -4.42
CA PRO A 19 7.44 -20.35 -5.37
C PRO A 19 6.30 -20.64 -6.35
N ASP A 20 5.93 -21.91 -6.54
CA ASP A 20 4.86 -22.32 -7.46
C ASP A 20 3.48 -22.37 -6.78
N LYS A 21 3.40 -22.14 -5.47
CA LYS A 21 2.14 -22.14 -4.72
C LYS A 21 1.64 -20.73 -4.43
N PRO A 22 0.32 -20.52 -4.47
CA PRO A 22 -0.26 -19.23 -4.11
C PRO A 22 -0.04 -18.94 -2.63
N LEU A 23 0.13 -17.67 -2.30
CA LEU A 23 0.29 -17.17 -0.94
C LEU A 23 -0.85 -16.24 -0.58
N PHE A 24 -1.18 -16.20 0.71
CA PHE A 24 -2.05 -15.17 1.28
C PHE A 24 -1.18 -14.10 1.95
N ALA A 25 -1.48 -12.84 1.69
CA ALA A 25 -0.89 -11.72 2.41
C ALA A 25 -1.90 -10.57 2.48
N THR A 26 -1.90 -9.87 3.62
CA THR A 26 -2.57 -8.57 3.75
C THR A 26 -1.63 -7.45 3.31
N TRP A 27 -2.17 -6.25 3.11
CA TRP A 27 -1.36 -5.06 2.79
C TRP A 27 -1.34 -4.10 3.96
N GLY A 28 -0.14 -3.69 4.37
CA GLY A 28 0.07 -2.68 5.40
C GLY A 28 -0.10 -3.19 6.83
N VAL A 29 0.08 -2.27 7.79
CA VAL A 29 -0.13 -2.50 9.22
C VAL A 29 -1.43 -1.82 9.63
N PHE A 30 -2.28 -2.53 10.34
CA PHE A 30 -3.62 -2.06 10.70
C PHE A 30 -3.99 -2.47 12.12
N PRO A 31 -4.99 -1.79 12.74
CA PRO A 31 -5.44 -2.13 14.08
C PRO A 31 -5.96 -3.58 14.13
N VAL A 32 -5.34 -4.41 14.95
CA VAL A 32 -5.72 -5.80 15.21
C VAL A 32 -5.67 -6.06 16.72
N PRO A 33 -6.34 -7.12 17.21
CA PRO A 33 -6.15 -7.57 18.59
C PRO A 33 -4.67 -7.80 18.93
N ALA A 34 -4.33 -7.59 20.21
CA ALA A 34 -2.98 -7.74 20.71
C ALA A 34 -2.39 -9.12 20.38
N GLY A 35 -1.15 -9.11 19.85
CA GLY A 35 -0.41 -10.30 19.45
C GLY A 35 -0.62 -10.69 17.97
N LEU A 36 -1.56 -10.06 17.26
CA LEU A 36 -1.79 -10.33 15.84
C LEU A 36 -1.04 -9.38 14.89
N GLU A 37 -0.38 -8.35 15.42
CA GLU A 37 0.30 -7.31 14.64
C GLU A 37 1.41 -7.90 13.77
N ARG A 38 2.08 -8.97 14.25
CA ARG A 38 3.13 -9.68 13.51
C ARG A 38 2.66 -10.35 12.21
N TYR A 39 1.35 -10.49 12.02
CA TYR A 39 0.75 -11.12 10.84
C TYR A 39 0.31 -10.10 9.79
N CYS A 40 0.33 -8.80 10.11
CA CYS A 40 0.06 -7.73 9.16
C CYS A 40 1.19 -7.61 8.13
N ASP A 41 0.85 -7.51 6.84
CA ASP A 41 1.80 -7.50 5.71
C ASP A 41 2.76 -8.72 5.69
N ALA A 42 2.46 -9.78 6.45
CA ALA A 42 3.27 -11.00 6.51
C ALA A 42 2.68 -12.07 5.58
N PRO A 43 3.51 -12.73 4.75
CA PRO A 43 3.03 -13.77 3.84
C PRO A 43 2.71 -15.06 4.62
N MET A 44 1.71 -15.80 4.14
CA MET A 44 1.22 -17.04 4.73
C MET A 44 0.89 -18.04 3.62
N HIS A 45 1.06 -19.33 3.88
CA HIS A 45 0.41 -20.35 3.05
C HIS A 45 -1.11 -20.19 3.15
N TRP A 46 -1.82 -20.33 2.03
CA TRP A 46 -3.28 -20.31 2.05
C TRP A 46 -3.88 -21.36 2.98
N ASP A 47 -3.34 -22.58 3.00
CA ASP A 47 -3.80 -23.65 3.88
C ASP A 47 -3.61 -23.29 5.36
N CYS A 48 -2.46 -22.71 5.71
CA CYS A 48 -2.20 -22.24 7.07
C CYS A 48 -3.18 -21.14 7.47
N TYR A 49 -3.42 -20.16 6.59
CA TYR A 49 -4.39 -19.09 6.82
C TYR A 49 -5.82 -19.65 6.96
N ALA A 50 -6.20 -20.61 6.12
CA ALA A 50 -7.51 -21.24 6.14
C ALA A 50 -7.78 -21.99 7.44
N GLY A 51 -6.79 -22.72 7.97
CA GLY A 51 -6.88 -23.44 9.24
C GLY A 51 -6.63 -22.59 10.49
N TRP A 52 -6.30 -21.29 10.34
CA TRP A 52 -5.88 -20.47 11.46
C TRP A 52 -7.05 -20.08 12.38
N PRO A 53 -7.00 -20.37 13.69
CA PRO A 53 -8.10 -20.06 14.61
C PRO A 53 -8.47 -18.57 14.69
N TYR A 54 -7.51 -17.67 14.45
CA TYR A 54 -7.73 -16.22 14.49
C TYR A 54 -8.15 -15.62 13.14
N ARG A 55 -8.30 -16.44 12.09
CA ARG A 55 -8.62 -16.00 10.72
C ARG A 55 -9.78 -15.04 10.65
N SER A 56 -10.91 -15.36 11.29
CA SER A 56 -12.14 -14.55 11.22
C SER A 56 -11.95 -13.18 11.85
N VAL A 57 -11.30 -13.11 13.01
CA VAL A 57 -11.05 -11.85 13.73
C VAL A 57 -10.05 -10.99 12.95
N PHE A 58 -9.01 -11.61 12.42
CA PHE A 58 -8.00 -10.92 11.61
C PHE A 58 -8.58 -10.40 10.29
N ALA A 59 -9.38 -11.22 9.59
CA ALA A 59 -10.07 -10.83 8.36
C ALA A 59 -11.04 -9.67 8.60
N ALA A 60 -11.80 -9.69 9.70
CA ALA A 60 -12.72 -8.62 10.05
C ALA A 60 -11.98 -7.30 10.33
N ALA A 61 -10.86 -7.34 11.06
CA ALA A 61 -10.03 -6.16 11.29
C ALA A 61 -9.46 -5.60 9.97
N TYR A 62 -9.00 -6.48 9.07
CA TYR A 62 -8.51 -6.07 7.76
C TYR A 62 -9.62 -5.49 6.86
N ALA A 63 -10.81 -6.09 6.88
CA ALA A 63 -11.98 -5.59 6.17
C ALA A 63 -12.38 -4.19 6.66
N GLN A 64 -12.38 -3.98 7.98
CA GLN A 64 -12.69 -2.69 8.58
C GLN A 64 -11.70 -1.61 8.14
N MET A 65 -10.39 -1.92 8.16
CA MET A 65 -9.36 -1.01 7.65
C MET A 65 -9.65 -0.59 6.19
N TRP A 66 -9.98 -1.54 5.31
CA TRP A 66 -10.31 -1.20 3.91
C TRP A 66 -11.58 -0.37 3.77
N ILE A 67 -12.63 -0.66 4.55
CA ILE A 67 -13.86 0.15 4.55
C ILE A 67 -13.56 1.60 4.93
N GLU A 68 -12.62 1.83 5.86
CA GLU A 68 -12.20 3.17 6.29
C GLU A 68 -11.30 3.85 5.24
N ILE A 69 -10.28 3.15 4.73
CA ILE A 69 -9.37 3.68 3.70
C ILE A 69 -10.14 4.12 2.45
N GLU A 70 -11.11 3.32 2.02
CA GLU A 70 -11.86 3.58 0.79
C GLU A 70 -12.84 4.75 0.90
N GLN A 71 -13.21 5.16 2.11
CA GLN A 71 -13.99 6.40 2.32
C GLN A 71 -13.18 7.64 1.95
N GLU A 72 -11.86 7.60 2.18
CA GLU A 72 -10.93 8.72 1.96
C GLU A 72 -10.16 8.59 0.63
N SER A 73 -10.49 7.59 -0.18
CA SER A 73 -9.84 7.35 -1.46
C SER A 73 -10.30 8.36 -2.52
N ALA A 74 -9.35 9.07 -3.12
CA ALA A 74 -9.61 9.95 -4.26
C ALA A 74 -9.70 9.16 -5.58
N PHE A 75 -9.13 7.96 -5.62
CA PHE A 75 -8.97 7.18 -6.87
C PHE A 75 -9.99 6.07 -6.98
N TRP A 76 -10.32 5.42 -5.87
CA TRP A 76 -11.28 4.32 -5.81
C TRP A 76 -12.58 4.82 -5.21
N SER A 77 -13.70 4.37 -5.78
CA SER A 77 -15.05 4.75 -5.34
C SER A 77 -15.79 3.50 -4.87
N LYS A 78 -16.34 3.54 -3.66
CA LYS A 78 -17.22 2.50 -3.12
C LYS A 78 -18.55 2.48 -3.87
N VAL A 79 -18.86 1.37 -4.54
CA VAL A 79 -20.10 1.19 -5.33
C VAL A 79 -21.04 0.14 -4.74
N TRP A 80 -20.55 -0.70 -3.83
CA TRP A 80 -21.36 -1.65 -3.08
C TRP A 80 -20.67 -2.08 -1.80
N LEU A 81 -21.45 -2.29 -0.75
CA LEU A 81 -20.99 -2.84 0.52
C LEU A 81 -22.13 -3.61 1.18
N ASN A 82 -21.85 -4.83 1.61
CA ASN A 82 -22.69 -5.59 2.54
C ASN A 82 -21.82 -6.30 3.58
N ASP A 83 -22.40 -7.25 4.31
CA ASP A 83 -21.72 -8.05 5.35
C ASP A 83 -20.62 -8.98 4.83
N LYS A 84 -20.59 -9.28 3.53
CA LYS A 84 -19.68 -10.26 2.92
C LYS A 84 -18.71 -9.68 1.89
N VAL A 85 -19.06 -8.57 1.24
CA VAL A 85 -18.29 -7.99 0.15
C VAL A 85 -18.25 -6.48 0.21
N LEU A 86 -17.07 -5.92 -0.06
CA LEU A 86 -16.86 -4.52 -0.43
C LEU A 86 -16.48 -4.49 -1.92
N VAL A 87 -17.18 -3.68 -2.71
CA VAL A 87 -16.83 -3.45 -4.11
C VAL A 87 -16.48 -1.98 -4.32
N THR A 88 -15.27 -1.77 -4.81
CA THR A 88 -14.76 -0.46 -5.21
C THR A 88 -14.36 -0.45 -6.67
N VAL A 89 -14.40 0.72 -7.31
CA VAL A 89 -14.01 0.89 -8.71
C VAL A 89 -13.06 2.07 -8.86
N ASN A 90 -12.02 1.90 -9.67
CA ASN A 90 -11.25 2.99 -10.24
C ASN A 90 -11.55 3.02 -11.75
N PRO A 91 -12.38 3.98 -12.23
CA PRO A 91 -12.80 4.03 -13.62
C PRO A 91 -11.75 4.65 -14.56
N ASP A 92 -10.66 5.21 -14.03
CA ASP A 92 -9.71 5.96 -14.84
C ASP A 92 -8.67 5.04 -15.49
N GLU A 93 -8.38 5.26 -16.78
CA GLU A 93 -7.27 4.62 -17.48
C GLU A 93 -5.91 5.09 -16.93
N PRO A 94 -4.87 4.23 -16.88
CA PRO A 94 -4.81 2.86 -17.41
C PRO A 94 -5.29 1.77 -16.43
N ILE A 95 -5.85 2.17 -15.28
CA ILE A 95 -6.26 1.22 -14.24
C ILE A 95 -7.57 0.55 -14.66
N ALA A 96 -8.66 1.32 -14.77
CA ALA A 96 -9.98 0.85 -15.20
C ALA A 96 -10.34 -0.53 -14.59
N GLU A 97 -10.37 -0.61 -13.26
CA GLU A 97 -10.52 -1.87 -12.50
C GLU A 97 -11.64 -1.79 -11.46
N VAL A 98 -12.28 -2.92 -11.24
CA VAL A 98 -13.17 -3.22 -10.12
C VAL A 98 -12.41 -4.10 -9.13
N ASP A 99 -12.38 -3.71 -7.86
CA ASP A 99 -11.81 -4.48 -6.75
C ASP A 99 -12.97 -5.06 -5.93
N VAL A 100 -13.04 -6.39 -5.90
CA VAL A 100 -14.04 -7.18 -5.18
C VAL A 100 -13.36 -7.79 -3.96
N ARG A 101 -13.60 -7.23 -2.79
CA ARG A 101 -12.98 -7.64 -1.53
C ARG A 101 -13.91 -8.54 -0.73
N LEU A 102 -13.47 -9.77 -0.48
CA LEU A 102 -14.22 -10.80 0.24
C LEU A 102 -13.96 -10.65 1.75
N LEU A 103 -14.89 -9.97 2.45
CA LEU A 103 -14.67 -9.49 3.81
C LEU A 103 -14.47 -10.62 4.83
N LEU A 104 -15.09 -11.79 4.59
CA LEU A 104 -14.99 -12.94 5.48
C LEU A 104 -13.57 -13.52 5.58
N ILE A 105 -12.78 -13.38 4.51
CA ILE A 105 -11.45 -14.00 4.37
C ILE A 105 -10.36 -12.97 4.06
N GLY A 106 -10.71 -11.68 4.00
CA GLY A 106 -9.78 -10.61 3.75
C GLY A 106 -9.07 -10.65 2.39
N SER A 107 -9.51 -11.46 1.42
CA SER A 107 -8.91 -11.51 0.08
C SER A 107 -9.55 -10.48 -0.86
N CYS A 108 -8.89 -10.21 -1.99
CA CYS A 108 -9.40 -9.30 -3.00
C CYS A 108 -9.15 -9.83 -4.41
N ILE A 109 -10.15 -9.66 -5.27
CA ILE A 109 -10.10 -10.02 -6.69
C ILE A 109 -10.22 -8.74 -7.50
N ARG A 110 -9.31 -8.54 -8.45
CA ARG A 110 -9.33 -7.39 -9.36
C ARG A 110 -9.75 -7.82 -10.75
N VAL A 111 -10.68 -7.06 -11.31
CA VAL A 111 -11.28 -7.33 -12.62
C VAL A 111 -11.19 -6.06 -13.45
N LYS A 112 -10.71 -6.16 -14.70
CA LYS A 112 -10.81 -5.03 -15.62
C LYS A 112 -12.27 -4.65 -15.81
N LEU A 113 -12.57 -3.36 -15.77
CA LEU A 113 -13.94 -2.85 -15.86
C LEU A 113 -14.61 -3.28 -17.17
N ALA A 114 -13.85 -3.31 -18.27
CA ALA A 114 -14.31 -3.80 -19.58
C ALA A 114 -14.66 -5.30 -19.59
N ASP A 115 -14.06 -6.10 -18.71
CA ASP A 115 -14.29 -7.55 -18.60
C ASP A 115 -15.34 -7.92 -17.55
N TRP A 116 -15.89 -6.92 -16.82
CA TRP A 116 -16.74 -7.14 -15.66
C TRP A 116 -17.92 -8.08 -15.93
N GLU A 117 -18.70 -7.81 -16.97
CA GLU A 117 -19.90 -8.60 -17.30
C GLU A 117 -19.55 -10.03 -17.71
N LYS A 118 -18.43 -10.19 -18.45
CA LYS A 118 -17.93 -11.49 -18.85
C LYS A 118 -17.51 -12.29 -17.62
N TRP A 119 -16.71 -11.68 -16.76
CA TRP A 119 -16.25 -12.27 -15.50
C TRP A 119 -17.42 -12.69 -14.59
N LEU A 120 -18.47 -11.87 -14.51
CA LEU A 120 -19.64 -12.13 -13.68
C LEU A 120 -20.52 -13.29 -14.21
N ARG A 121 -20.57 -13.48 -15.53
CA ARG A 121 -21.31 -14.58 -16.19
C ARG A 121 -20.56 -15.90 -16.19
N GLU A 122 -19.27 -15.86 -16.53
CA GLU A 122 -18.46 -17.07 -16.74
C GLU A 122 -18.08 -17.77 -15.42
N GLN A 123 -18.42 -17.16 -14.29
CA GLN A 123 -17.97 -17.52 -12.94
C GLN A 123 -16.43 -17.49 -12.85
N PRO A 124 -15.84 -16.80 -11.87
CA PRO A 124 -14.39 -16.63 -11.85
C PRO A 124 -13.71 -17.96 -11.51
N HIS A 125 -13.32 -18.74 -12.51
CA HIS A 125 -12.60 -20.02 -12.36
C HIS A 125 -11.14 -19.85 -11.89
N ARG A 126 -10.80 -18.74 -11.23
CA ARG A 126 -9.42 -18.37 -10.88
C ARG A 126 -9.26 -17.94 -9.42
N SER A 127 -9.93 -18.63 -8.51
CA SER A 127 -9.41 -18.64 -7.15
C SER A 127 -8.44 -19.80 -7.05
N ASP A 128 -7.19 -19.50 -6.70
CA ASP A 128 -6.14 -20.52 -6.55
C ASP A 128 -6.32 -21.37 -5.28
N HIS A 129 -7.33 -21.07 -4.46
CA HIS A 129 -7.58 -21.74 -3.20
C HIS A 129 -9.08 -21.98 -2.91
N PRO A 130 -9.49 -23.18 -2.44
CA PRO A 130 -10.90 -23.51 -2.20
C PRO A 130 -11.66 -22.54 -1.28
N LEU A 131 -11.00 -21.99 -0.25
CA LEU A 131 -11.63 -21.04 0.69
C LEU A 131 -12.08 -19.75 -0.01
N GLU A 132 -11.28 -19.23 -0.95
CA GLU A 132 -11.64 -18.02 -1.69
C GLU A 132 -12.68 -18.33 -2.78
N ALA A 133 -12.59 -19.49 -3.42
CA ALA A 133 -13.64 -19.97 -4.33
C ALA A 133 -15.01 -20.06 -3.64
N GLU A 134 -15.07 -20.61 -2.43
CA GLU A 134 -16.29 -20.71 -1.62
C GLU A 134 -16.83 -19.32 -1.24
N ALA A 135 -15.95 -18.45 -0.73
CA ALA A 135 -16.31 -17.08 -0.36
C ALA A 135 -16.83 -16.27 -1.56
N LEU A 136 -16.23 -16.44 -2.73
CA LEU A 136 -16.66 -15.81 -3.97
C LEU A 136 -18.03 -16.32 -4.44
N ALA A 137 -18.23 -17.64 -4.43
CA ALA A 137 -19.51 -18.25 -4.77
C ALA A 137 -20.64 -17.74 -3.88
N ALA A 138 -20.36 -17.51 -2.59
CA ALA A 138 -21.33 -16.99 -1.62
C ALA A 138 -21.74 -15.53 -1.89
N VAL A 139 -20.90 -14.71 -2.54
CA VAL A 139 -21.21 -13.30 -2.85
C VAL A 139 -21.70 -13.09 -4.27
N LEU A 140 -21.45 -14.04 -5.18
CA LEU A 140 -21.76 -13.91 -6.60
C LEU A 140 -23.24 -13.57 -6.90
N PRO A 141 -24.25 -14.19 -6.25
CA PRO A 141 -25.65 -13.81 -6.47
C PRO A 141 -25.93 -12.34 -6.10
N SER A 142 -25.30 -11.84 -5.03
CA SER A 142 -25.46 -10.44 -4.63
C SER A 142 -24.82 -9.49 -5.64
N LEU A 143 -23.67 -9.86 -6.20
CA LEU A 143 -22.99 -9.08 -7.24
C LEU A 143 -23.84 -9.04 -8.53
N GLN A 144 -24.36 -10.20 -8.96
CA GLN A 144 -25.25 -10.31 -10.12
C GLN A 144 -26.53 -9.48 -9.98
N ALA A 145 -27.13 -9.44 -8.79
CA ALA A 145 -28.34 -8.66 -8.55
C ALA A 145 -28.09 -7.14 -8.49
N ASN A 146 -26.94 -6.70 -7.97
CA ASN A 146 -26.72 -5.29 -7.66
C ASN A 146 -25.77 -4.57 -8.63
N LEU A 147 -24.83 -5.29 -9.24
CA LEU A 147 -23.82 -4.77 -10.13
C LEU A 147 -23.74 -5.62 -11.42
N PRO A 148 -24.85 -5.81 -12.16
CA PRO A 148 -24.86 -6.72 -13.31
C PRO A 148 -23.98 -6.27 -14.47
N THR A 149 -23.69 -4.96 -14.57
CA THR A 149 -22.95 -4.36 -15.71
C THR A 149 -21.93 -3.33 -15.24
N ALA A 150 -20.94 -3.05 -16.09
CA ALA A 150 -19.95 -2.00 -15.83
C ALA A 150 -20.63 -0.61 -15.78
N GLU A 151 -21.66 -0.40 -16.60
CA GLU A 151 -22.47 0.82 -16.57
C GLU A 151 -23.16 1.03 -15.21
N VAL A 152 -23.75 -0.02 -14.63
CA VAL A 152 -24.37 0.08 -13.29
C VAL A 152 -23.31 0.43 -12.23
N ILE A 153 -22.10 -0.12 -12.33
CA ILE A 153 -20.99 0.25 -11.45
C ILE A 153 -20.67 1.74 -11.57
N LEU A 154 -20.47 2.22 -12.80
CA LEU A 154 -20.10 3.62 -13.07
C LEU A 154 -21.18 4.60 -12.60
N ASN A 155 -22.46 4.26 -12.76
CA ASN A 155 -23.59 5.08 -12.34
C ASN A 155 -23.73 5.18 -10.82
N ARG A 156 -23.07 4.32 -10.05
CA ARG A 156 -23.04 4.38 -8.57
C ARG A 156 -21.91 5.25 -8.03
N ILE A 157 -21.00 5.73 -8.87
CA ILE A 157 -19.90 6.59 -8.44
C ILE A 157 -20.45 7.98 -8.09
N ASP A 158 -20.22 8.42 -6.85
CA ASP A 158 -20.37 9.82 -6.48
C ASP A 158 -19.17 10.62 -6.98
N TYR A 159 -19.26 11.08 -8.24
CA TYR A 159 -18.19 11.85 -8.89
C TYR A 159 -17.91 13.18 -8.18
N ALA A 160 -18.92 13.81 -7.59
CA ALA A 160 -18.74 15.07 -6.87
C ALA A 160 -17.89 14.86 -5.61
N ALA A 161 -18.24 13.86 -4.79
CA ALA A 161 -17.47 13.52 -3.60
C ALA A 161 -16.06 13.02 -3.96
N ARG A 162 -15.92 12.23 -5.04
CA ARG A 162 -14.62 11.79 -5.56
C ARG A 162 -13.74 12.97 -5.97
N HIS A 163 -14.30 13.93 -6.72
CA HIS A 163 -13.58 15.12 -7.15
C HIS A 163 -13.12 15.98 -5.96
N ALA A 164 -13.99 16.21 -4.99
CA ALA A 164 -13.64 16.95 -3.76
C ALA A 164 -12.49 16.29 -2.99
N ARG A 165 -12.48 14.95 -2.87
CA ARG A 165 -11.36 14.20 -2.26
C ARG A 165 -10.06 14.35 -3.06
N TRP A 166 -10.16 14.34 -4.39
CA TRP A 166 -9.00 14.54 -5.26
C TRP A 166 -8.40 15.94 -5.12
N GLU A 167 -9.23 16.99 -5.15
CA GLU A 167 -8.78 18.38 -4.97
C GLU A 167 -8.09 18.58 -3.61
N LYS A 168 -8.70 18.06 -2.54
CA LYS A 168 -8.11 18.09 -1.20
C LYS A 168 -6.74 17.41 -1.18
N ARG A 169 -6.60 16.21 -1.76
CA ARG A 169 -5.31 15.50 -1.83
C ARG A 169 -4.27 16.25 -2.66
N MET A 170 -4.68 16.92 -3.75
CA MET A 170 -3.78 17.75 -4.55
C MET A 170 -3.25 18.93 -3.73
N GLN A 171 -4.12 19.67 -3.04
CA GLN A 171 -3.74 20.77 -2.16
C GLN A 171 -2.78 20.31 -1.04
N GLU A 172 -3.09 19.22 -0.36
CA GLU A 172 -2.22 18.65 0.68
C GLU A 172 -0.85 18.20 0.12
N SER A 173 -0.83 17.64 -1.09
CA SER A 173 0.41 17.24 -1.77
C SER A 173 1.28 18.45 -2.12
N GLU A 174 0.67 19.52 -2.64
CA GLU A 174 1.36 20.77 -2.94
C GLU A 174 1.92 21.43 -1.68
N GLN A 175 1.13 21.49 -0.61
CA GLN A 175 1.58 22.01 0.69
C GLN A 175 2.76 21.20 1.24
N ARG A 176 2.69 19.86 1.23
CA ARG A 176 3.81 19.00 1.66
C ARG A 176 5.06 19.22 0.81
N ARG A 177 4.92 19.35 -0.51
CA ARG A 177 6.05 19.65 -1.42
C ARG A 177 6.66 21.01 -1.13
N ALA A 178 5.84 22.03 -0.90
CA ALA A 178 6.30 23.37 -0.55
C ALA A 178 7.04 23.39 0.80
N GLN A 179 6.49 22.71 1.81
CA GLN A 179 7.12 22.55 3.12
C GLN A 179 8.46 21.80 3.02
N GLU A 180 8.51 20.70 2.27
CA GLU A 180 9.74 19.94 2.08
C GLU A 180 10.80 20.77 1.33
N LYS A 181 10.40 21.51 0.29
CA LYS A 181 11.29 22.43 -0.44
C LYS A 181 11.85 23.51 0.50
N ALA A 182 11.01 24.10 1.35
CA ALA A 182 11.45 25.09 2.33
C ALA A 182 12.43 24.48 3.34
N ARG A 183 12.16 23.27 3.84
CA ARG A 183 13.04 22.55 4.75
C ARG A 183 14.40 22.22 4.12
N LEU A 184 14.40 21.77 2.86
CA LEU A 184 15.62 21.50 2.10
C LEU A 184 16.44 22.77 1.88
N LEU A 185 15.80 23.89 1.53
CA LEU A 185 16.49 25.16 1.34
C LEU A 185 17.21 25.61 2.62
N VAL A 186 16.53 25.57 3.77
CA VAL A 186 17.13 25.93 5.07
C VAL A 186 18.29 24.99 5.41
N TYR A 187 18.13 23.69 5.20
CA TYR A 187 19.19 22.71 5.42
C TYR A 187 20.41 22.97 4.54
N ASN A 188 20.20 23.21 3.25
CA ASN A 188 21.27 23.43 2.28
C ASN A 188 22.00 24.76 2.49
N GLN A 189 21.28 25.80 2.91
CA GLN A 189 21.89 27.07 3.35
C GLN A 189 22.81 26.86 4.55
N ARG A 190 22.42 26.02 5.53
CA ARG A 190 23.29 25.67 6.67
C ARG A 190 24.54 24.92 6.22
N CYS A 191 24.42 24.00 5.27
CA CYS A 191 25.59 23.32 4.69
C CYS A 191 26.53 24.33 3.98
N ALA A 192 25.97 25.19 3.13
CA ALA A 192 26.75 26.19 2.40
C ALA A 192 27.49 27.16 3.33
N ALA A 193 26.84 27.60 4.42
CA ALA A 193 27.44 28.51 5.41
C ALA A 193 28.67 27.94 6.14
N VAL A 194 28.81 26.60 6.20
CA VAL A 194 29.95 25.93 6.82
C VAL A 194 30.92 25.31 5.80
N ALA A 195 30.60 25.35 4.51
CA ALA A 195 31.40 24.68 3.48
C ALA A 195 32.80 25.29 3.31
N ASP A 196 32.95 26.59 3.53
CA ASP A 196 34.24 27.29 3.46
C ASP A 196 35.01 27.28 4.79
N GLN A 197 34.49 26.61 5.82
CA GLN A 197 35.16 26.48 7.12
C GLN A 197 36.12 25.29 7.12
N SER A 198 37.16 25.33 7.96
CA SER A 198 38.06 24.20 8.19
C SER A 198 37.36 23.10 8.98
N LEU A 199 36.50 22.35 8.29
CA LEU A 199 35.73 21.25 8.85
C LEU A 199 36.57 19.99 9.01
N VAL A 200 36.20 19.19 10.01
CA VAL A 200 36.81 17.91 10.32
C VAL A 200 35.74 16.83 10.23
N CYS A 201 36.06 15.68 9.64
CA CYS A 201 35.16 14.55 9.58
C CYS A 201 34.79 14.08 11.00
N PRO A 202 33.51 14.07 11.38
CA PRO A 202 33.09 13.70 12.75
C PRO A 202 33.29 12.21 13.06
N TYR A 203 33.69 11.39 12.09
CA TYR A 203 33.86 9.95 12.24
C TYR A 203 35.31 9.48 12.30
N CYS A 204 36.24 10.19 11.65
CA CYS A 204 37.65 9.78 11.58
C CYS A 204 38.65 10.93 11.76
N ALA A 205 38.17 12.14 12.09
CA ALA A 205 38.99 13.33 12.33
C ALA A 205 39.80 13.85 11.13
N GLU A 206 39.55 13.37 9.91
CA GLU A 206 40.23 13.83 8.69
C GLU A 206 39.65 15.13 8.15
N THR A 207 40.50 15.98 7.55
CA THR A 207 40.10 17.31 7.03
C THR A 207 39.83 17.32 5.53
N GLU A 208 40.20 16.27 4.79
CA GLU A 208 39.91 16.17 3.37
C GLU A 208 38.45 15.79 3.13
N LEU A 209 37.64 16.81 2.81
CA LEU A 209 36.21 16.70 2.62
C LEU A 209 35.80 17.20 1.23
N ARG A 210 34.83 16.53 0.62
CA ARG A 210 34.13 16.99 -0.58
C ARG A 210 32.74 17.50 -0.20
N PHE A 211 32.47 18.78 -0.46
CA PHE A 211 31.11 19.31 -0.40
C PHE A 211 30.35 19.01 -1.70
N THR A 212 29.13 18.52 -1.58
CA THR A 212 28.21 18.33 -2.71
C THR A 212 26.95 19.17 -2.48
N ASP A 213 26.70 20.12 -3.37
CA ASP A 213 25.49 20.93 -3.31
C ASP A 213 24.28 20.16 -3.90
N GLY A 214 23.22 20.10 -3.10
CA GLY A 214 21.94 19.52 -3.45
C GLY A 214 20.94 20.50 -4.06
N GLN A 215 21.25 21.80 -4.08
CA GLN A 215 20.39 22.86 -4.62
C GLN A 215 18.98 22.84 -4.03
N ASP A 216 17.91 22.87 -4.83
CA ASP A 216 16.53 22.84 -4.34
C ASP A 216 15.84 21.47 -4.51
N THR A 217 16.58 20.46 -4.98
CA THR A 217 16.04 19.14 -5.33
C THR A 217 16.44 18.04 -4.35
N ARG A 218 17.56 18.20 -3.63
CA ARG A 218 18.06 17.21 -2.65
C ARG A 218 18.85 17.89 -1.54
N LYS A 219 19.17 17.14 -0.49
CA LYS A 219 20.03 17.62 0.61
C LYS A 219 21.48 17.78 0.14
N SER A 220 22.10 18.91 0.44
CA SER A 220 23.55 19.13 0.33
C SER A 220 24.27 18.37 1.44
N PHE A 221 25.48 17.85 1.20
CA PHE A 221 26.21 17.07 2.19
C PHE A 221 27.72 17.17 2.01
N PHE A 222 28.44 16.79 3.05
CA PHE A 222 29.89 16.62 3.03
C PHE A 222 30.22 15.13 2.96
N GLN A 223 31.26 14.78 2.22
CA GLN A 223 31.80 13.42 2.15
C GLN A 223 33.28 13.43 2.54
N CYS A 224 33.65 12.63 3.54
CA CYS A 224 35.05 12.44 3.88
C CYS A 224 35.75 11.57 2.85
N LEU A 225 36.87 12.04 2.29
CA LEU A 225 37.60 11.30 1.26
C LEU A 225 38.37 10.10 1.81
N ALA A 226 38.73 10.11 3.10
CA ALA A 226 39.44 9.01 3.74
C ALA A 226 38.53 7.83 4.11
N CYS A 227 37.41 8.09 4.80
CA CYS A 227 36.52 7.03 5.28
C CYS A 227 35.26 6.83 4.43
N GLY A 228 35.02 7.69 3.42
CA GLY A 228 33.89 7.61 2.49
C GLY A 228 32.53 8.00 3.05
N ARG A 229 32.40 8.23 4.38
CA ARG A 229 31.13 8.55 5.04
C ARG A 229 30.64 9.95 4.67
N THR A 230 29.31 10.09 4.62
CA THR A 230 28.64 11.37 4.40
C THR A 230 28.10 11.94 5.71
N PHE A 231 28.03 13.25 5.81
CA PHE A 231 27.45 13.96 6.95
C PHE A 231 26.91 15.32 6.56
N GLY A 232 26.07 15.88 7.43
CA GLY A 232 25.51 17.21 7.29
C GLY A 232 25.84 18.12 8.48
N PRO A 233 25.27 19.33 8.51
CA PRO A 233 25.56 20.33 9.54
C PRO A 233 25.15 19.86 10.95
N ASP A 234 24.18 18.97 11.06
CA ASP A 234 23.74 18.42 12.35
C ASP A 234 24.76 17.45 12.97
N ASN A 235 25.79 17.03 12.22
CA ASN A 235 26.86 16.15 12.68
C ASN A 235 28.14 16.89 13.10
N LEU A 236 28.19 18.21 12.94
CA LEU A 236 29.37 19.05 13.18
C LEU A 236 29.47 19.55 14.64
N GLN A 237 29.01 18.75 15.62
CA GLN A 237 29.06 19.12 17.04
C GLN A 237 30.47 19.00 17.62
#